data_AF-A0A3C0J3U9-F1
#
_entry.id   AF-A0A3C0J3U9-F1
#
_cell.length_a   1.000
_cell.length_b   1.000
_cell.length_c   1.000
_cell.angle_alpha   90.00
_cell.angle_beta   90.00
_cell.angle_gamma   90.00
#
_symmetry.space_group_name_H-M   'P 1'
#
loop_
_entity.id
_entity.type
_entity.pdbx_description
1 polymer ?
#
loop_
_entity_poly.entity_id
_entity_poly.type
_entity_poly.pdbx_seq_one_letter_code
_entity_poly.pdbx_strand_id
1 'polypeptide(L)'
;MNRILNEINQIIKQNINEYLPEVKPSDLEENGTVYYMNGKNGTEFDWYVNEHLPGFMVFYNDKQNLGAVKLLIYIDGGVALYIYGDKGNKLVKEVQTSIKVAENELFNLAVILKSEADDKSIWDASICKINTDVEITKEEITKFQDSEQYMEPTKNRMKLLNQTAYLSKKILEEGRRVGYMYRDEPENENDSGWTFCAGNEDNEYCNDYKNIELVSVQEVYQIDPDIWNYIDNPVGTELIRISSNEFEIDKRDKEIFMELNDKMYDEIKQISARGNELADTGHYQEALNEFKKALELLPQPVYMWEAATWLYVSVGDMHFQLNDYSDSLDSFLQAQKCPDGLGNPFICVRIGECFFELGNMEKAKEYLMQAYMLEGEEIFLDADPKYLALILPLV
;
A
#
# COMPACT_ATOMS: atom_id res chain seq x y z
N MET A 1 37.38 21.48 -9.13
CA MET A 1 36.32 20.48 -9.19
C MET A 1 36.97 19.12 -9.16
N ASN A 2 36.48 18.22 -8.32
CA ASN A 2 37.03 16.88 -8.13
C ASN A 2 37.28 16.16 -9.47
N ARG A 3 38.39 15.43 -9.57
CA ARG A 3 38.82 14.74 -10.80
C ARG A 3 37.74 13.82 -11.37
N ILE A 4 37.07 13.03 -10.53
CA ILE A 4 36.05 12.07 -10.95
C ILE A 4 34.84 12.79 -11.56
N LEU A 5 34.40 13.89 -10.95
CA LEU A 5 33.30 14.71 -11.48
C LEU A 5 33.67 15.36 -12.83
N ASN A 6 34.94 15.71 -13.05
CA ASN A 6 35.40 16.16 -14.37
C ASN A 6 35.32 15.04 -15.41
N GLU A 7 35.72 13.81 -15.06
CA GLU A 7 35.64 12.65 -15.96
C GLU A 7 34.17 12.32 -16.30
N ILE A 8 33.27 12.31 -15.31
CA ILE A 8 31.82 12.16 -15.49
C ILE A 8 31.28 13.20 -16.48
N ASN A 9 31.63 14.48 -16.29
CA ASN A 9 31.21 15.56 -17.19
C ASN A 9 31.74 15.37 -18.63
N GLN A 10 32.98 14.89 -18.78
CA GLN A 10 33.56 14.59 -20.08
C GLN A 10 32.86 13.42 -20.77
N ILE A 11 32.61 12.33 -20.05
CA ILE A 11 31.90 11.14 -20.57
C ILE A 11 30.51 11.53 -21.05
N ILE A 12 29.74 12.26 -20.23
CA ILE A 12 28.41 12.74 -20.59
C ILE A 12 28.47 13.60 -21.87
N LYS A 13 29.35 14.59 -21.92
CA LYS A 13 29.49 15.49 -23.09
C LYS A 13 29.87 14.75 -24.37
N GLN A 14 30.81 13.81 -24.28
CA GLN A 14 31.21 12.99 -25.44
C GLN A 14 30.03 12.19 -25.98
N ASN A 15 29.26 11.56 -25.08
CA ASN A 15 28.13 10.73 -25.45
C ASN A 15 26.92 11.54 -25.97
N ILE A 16 26.67 12.74 -25.44
CA ILE A 16 25.66 13.64 -26.03
C ILE A 16 26.05 14.00 -27.46
N ASN A 17 27.31 14.37 -27.71
CA ASN A 17 27.76 14.74 -29.06
C ASN A 17 27.71 13.56 -30.04
N GLU A 18 27.94 12.34 -29.57
CA GLU A 18 27.93 11.13 -30.40
C GLU A 18 26.51 10.66 -30.72
N TYR A 19 25.62 10.63 -29.72
CA TYR A 19 24.31 9.98 -29.83
C TYR A 19 23.12 10.94 -29.94
N LEU A 20 23.33 12.23 -29.65
CA LEU A 20 22.35 13.31 -29.83
C LEU A 20 22.97 14.49 -30.61
N PRO A 21 23.55 14.27 -31.81
CA PRO A 21 24.27 15.30 -32.55
C PRO A 21 23.41 16.51 -32.97
N GLU A 22 22.09 16.34 -33.00
CA GLU A 22 21.12 17.40 -33.27
C GLU A 22 20.87 18.34 -32.08
N VAL A 23 21.17 17.89 -30.85
CA VAL A 23 20.90 18.62 -29.61
C VAL A 23 22.04 19.61 -29.36
N LYS A 24 21.71 20.90 -29.33
CA LYS A 24 22.68 21.97 -29.03
C LYS A 24 22.77 22.18 -27.52
N PRO A 25 23.87 22.76 -27.01
CA PRO A 25 23.97 23.12 -25.59
C PRO A 25 22.80 23.99 -25.12
N SER A 26 22.33 24.94 -25.92
CA SER A 26 21.17 25.79 -25.59
C SER A 26 19.86 25.02 -25.39
N ASP A 27 19.76 23.82 -25.93
CA ASP A 27 18.60 22.93 -25.83
C ASP A 27 18.64 22.10 -24.54
N LEU A 28 19.71 22.23 -23.74
CA LEU A 28 19.93 21.55 -22.47
C LEU A 28 19.99 22.55 -21.32
N GLU A 29 19.53 22.13 -20.13
CA GLU A 29 19.44 22.98 -18.95
C GLU A 29 20.83 23.51 -18.57
N GLU A 30 20.91 24.82 -18.30
CA GLU A 30 22.15 25.56 -18.02
C GLU A 30 23.30 25.27 -19.03
N ASN A 31 22.98 25.01 -20.30
CA ASN A 31 23.91 24.62 -21.36
C ASN A 31 24.54 23.22 -21.21
N GLY A 32 23.78 22.26 -20.69
CA GLY A 32 24.24 20.89 -20.49
C GLY A 32 24.99 20.71 -19.17
N THR A 33 24.60 21.47 -18.14
CA THR A 33 25.11 21.28 -16.79
C THR A 33 24.74 19.89 -16.29
N VAL A 34 25.69 19.26 -15.59
CA VAL A 34 25.47 17.98 -14.92
C VAL A 34 24.94 18.24 -13.52
N TYR A 35 23.84 17.58 -13.19
CA TYR A 35 23.18 17.63 -11.89
C TYR A 35 23.46 16.33 -11.14
N TYR A 36 23.72 16.46 -9.85
CA TYR A 36 23.85 15.35 -8.93
C TYR A 36 22.51 15.09 -8.25
N MET A 37 21.94 13.91 -8.50
CA MET A 37 20.57 13.52 -8.15
C MET A 37 20.56 12.65 -6.90
N ASN A 38 20.86 13.26 -5.75
CA ASN A 38 20.89 12.62 -4.43
C ASN A 38 19.51 12.39 -3.79
N GLY A 39 18.44 12.95 -4.36
CA GLY A 39 17.08 12.77 -3.84
C GLY A 39 16.97 13.07 -2.33
N LYS A 40 15.94 12.55 -1.64
CA LYS A 40 15.82 12.70 -0.17
C LYS A 40 16.40 11.51 0.63
N ASN A 41 16.86 10.47 -0.05
CA ASN A 41 17.38 9.26 0.60
C ASN A 41 18.90 9.33 0.84
N GLY A 42 19.59 10.28 0.19
CA GLY A 42 20.99 10.61 0.44
C GLY A 42 22.01 9.64 -0.17
N THR A 43 23.26 10.08 -0.19
CA THR A 43 24.43 9.38 -0.76
C THR A 43 24.65 8.02 -0.13
N GLU A 44 24.42 7.90 1.17
CA GLU A 44 24.66 6.66 1.94
C GLU A 44 23.74 5.53 1.48
N PHE A 45 22.49 5.84 1.12
CA PHE A 45 21.56 4.83 0.62
C PHE A 45 22.07 4.23 -0.70
N ASP A 46 22.35 5.06 -1.70
CA ASP A 46 22.85 4.57 -2.99
C ASP A 46 24.20 3.86 -2.83
N TRP A 47 25.07 4.39 -1.98
CA TRP A 47 26.39 3.81 -1.74
C TRP A 47 26.31 2.41 -1.12
N TYR A 48 25.60 2.27 0.00
CA TYR A 48 25.57 1.02 0.76
C TYR A 48 24.55 0.01 0.23
N VAL A 49 23.43 0.46 -0.34
CA VAL A 49 22.34 -0.41 -0.79
C VAL A 49 22.44 -0.72 -2.28
N ASN A 50 22.73 0.28 -3.11
CA ASN A 50 22.73 0.12 -4.58
C ASN A 50 24.13 -0.03 -5.18
N GLU A 51 25.18 0.05 -4.35
CA GLU A 51 26.58 -0.10 -4.75
C GLU A 51 27.03 0.89 -5.84
N HIS A 52 26.46 2.10 -5.83
CA HIS A 52 26.84 3.18 -6.75
C HIS A 52 26.69 4.57 -6.09
N LEU A 53 27.31 5.60 -6.66
CA LEU A 53 26.98 6.98 -6.26
C LEU A 53 25.59 7.37 -6.77
N PRO A 54 24.90 8.35 -6.15
CA PRO A 54 23.66 8.86 -6.72
C PRO A 54 23.84 9.36 -8.15
N GLY A 55 22.75 9.30 -8.91
CA GLY A 55 22.81 9.48 -10.36
C GLY A 55 23.25 10.88 -10.79
N PHE A 56 23.94 10.97 -11.93
CA PHE A 56 24.31 12.23 -12.55
C PHE A 56 23.48 12.44 -13.81
N MET A 57 22.77 13.57 -13.90
CA MET A 57 21.82 13.82 -14.99
C MET A 57 22.09 15.12 -15.74
N VAL A 58 21.68 15.15 -17.00
CA VAL A 58 21.55 16.37 -17.81
C VAL A 58 20.13 16.41 -18.33
N PHE A 59 19.48 17.56 -18.28
CA PHE A 59 18.08 17.72 -18.66
C PHE A 59 17.90 18.56 -19.94
N TYR A 60 16.81 18.33 -20.65
CA TYR A 60 16.39 19.19 -21.76
C TYR A 60 15.86 20.52 -21.24
N ASN A 61 16.27 21.63 -21.86
CA ASN A 61 15.77 22.97 -21.57
C ASN A 61 14.44 23.22 -22.29
N ASP A 62 13.41 22.49 -21.89
CA ASP A 62 12.05 22.69 -22.35
C ASP A 62 11.04 22.63 -21.18
N LYS A 63 9.76 22.72 -21.50
CA LYS A 63 8.70 22.76 -20.49
C LYS A 63 8.60 21.45 -19.68
N GLN A 64 8.98 20.31 -20.25
CA GLN A 64 8.86 19.00 -19.61
C GLN A 64 10.07 18.70 -18.72
N ASN A 65 11.24 19.29 -19.05
CA ASN A 65 12.48 19.15 -18.31
C ASN A 65 12.89 17.68 -18.05
N LEU A 66 12.69 16.83 -19.06
CA LEU A 66 13.06 15.42 -18.98
C LEU A 66 14.56 15.24 -19.14
N GLY A 67 15.09 14.14 -18.59
CA GLY A 67 16.51 13.80 -18.68
C GLY A 67 16.93 13.51 -20.12
N ALA A 68 17.99 14.17 -20.59
CA ALA A 68 18.71 13.82 -21.81
C ALA A 68 19.74 12.70 -21.55
N VAL A 69 20.35 12.69 -20.36
CA VAL A 69 21.32 11.68 -19.95
C VAL A 69 21.12 11.32 -18.48
N LYS A 70 21.24 10.03 -18.14
CA LYS A 70 21.45 9.51 -16.78
C LYS A 70 22.73 8.70 -16.73
N LEU A 71 23.66 9.07 -15.86
CA LEU A 71 24.90 8.35 -15.59
C LEU A 71 24.85 7.77 -14.17
N LEU A 72 25.16 6.49 -14.03
CA LEU A 72 25.45 5.82 -12.76
C LEU A 72 26.92 5.41 -12.74
N ILE A 73 27.58 5.62 -11.61
CA ILE A 73 28.95 5.17 -11.38
C ILE A 73 28.99 4.26 -10.16
N TYR A 74 29.40 3.02 -10.40
CA TYR A 74 29.48 1.96 -9.40
C TYR A 74 30.76 2.09 -8.58
N ILE A 75 30.76 1.47 -7.39
CA ILE A 75 31.88 1.50 -6.44
C ILE A 75 33.19 0.93 -7.03
N ASP A 76 33.09 0.07 -8.04
CA ASP A 76 34.24 -0.52 -8.76
C ASP A 76 34.75 0.35 -9.91
N GLY A 77 34.16 1.53 -10.13
CA GLY A 77 34.48 2.45 -11.22
C GLY A 77 33.76 2.12 -12.54
N GLY A 78 32.90 1.11 -12.57
CA GLY A 78 31.98 0.84 -13.67
C GLY A 78 31.02 2.01 -13.88
N VAL A 79 30.69 2.31 -15.14
CA VAL A 79 29.81 3.43 -15.51
C VAL A 79 28.74 2.93 -16.47
N ALA A 80 27.49 3.10 -16.07
CA ALA A 80 26.32 2.88 -16.91
C ALA A 80 25.72 4.23 -17.34
N LEU A 81 25.58 4.44 -18.64
CA LEU A 81 25.05 5.67 -19.21
C LEU A 81 23.80 5.37 -20.05
N TYR A 82 22.72 6.11 -19.77
CA TYR A 82 21.47 6.05 -20.51
C TYR A 82 21.25 7.39 -21.21
N ILE A 83 21.06 7.35 -22.52
CA ILE A 83 20.93 8.53 -23.38
C ILE A 83 19.52 8.54 -23.98
N TYR A 84 18.82 9.63 -23.76
CA TYR A 84 17.42 9.79 -24.15
C TYR A 84 17.28 10.89 -25.21
N GLY A 85 16.79 10.49 -26.38
CA GLY A 85 16.39 11.39 -27.46
C GLY A 85 14.92 11.78 -27.34
N ASP A 86 14.42 12.47 -28.37
CA ASP A 86 13.03 12.93 -28.45
C ASP A 86 12.60 13.70 -27.18
N LYS A 87 13.46 14.65 -26.76
CA LYS A 87 13.25 15.47 -25.56
C LYS A 87 13.02 14.64 -24.29
N GLY A 88 13.74 13.51 -24.17
CA GLY A 88 13.73 12.64 -22.99
C GLY A 88 12.70 11.52 -23.05
N ASN A 89 11.83 11.48 -24.07
CA ASN A 89 10.74 10.51 -24.14
C ASN A 89 11.17 9.14 -24.67
N LYS A 90 12.39 9.02 -25.21
CA LYS A 90 12.86 7.77 -25.83
C LYS A 90 14.30 7.47 -25.48
N LEU A 91 14.55 6.30 -24.89
CA LEU A 91 15.89 5.75 -24.75
C LEU A 91 16.48 5.47 -26.15
N VAL A 92 17.57 6.14 -26.47
CA VAL A 92 18.29 6.01 -27.75
C VAL A 92 19.45 5.05 -27.63
N LYS A 93 20.18 5.10 -26.51
CA LYS A 93 21.39 4.31 -26.32
C LYS A 93 21.66 4.04 -24.83
N GLU A 94 22.13 2.83 -24.55
CA GLU A 94 22.81 2.47 -23.32
C GLU A 94 24.30 2.25 -23.62
N VAL A 95 25.18 2.83 -22.80
CA VAL A 95 26.64 2.71 -22.90
C VAL A 95 27.19 2.23 -21.58
N GLN A 96 27.98 1.15 -21.64
CA GLN A 96 28.72 0.62 -20.51
C GLN A 96 30.20 0.93 -20.69
N THR A 97 30.81 1.58 -19.71
CA THR A 97 32.22 1.97 -19.70
C THR A 97 32.77 1.93 -18.28
N SER A 98 33.98 2.44 -18.05
CA SER A 98 34.54 2.58 -16.72
C SER A 98 35.51 3.76 -16.64
N ILE A 99 35.70 4.25 -15.42
CA ILE A 99 36.76 5.22 -15.12
C ILE A 99 37.87 4.55 -14.33
N LYS A 100 39.11 5.00 -14.54
CA LYS A 100 40.27 4.51 -13.78
C LYS A 100 40.38 5.28 -12.48
N VAL A 101 39.90 4.66 -11.41
CA VAL A 101 39.89 5.20 -10.05
C VAL A 101 40.44 4.16 -9.08
N ALA A 102 41.11 4.62 -8.03
CA ALA A 102 41.38 3.76 -6.89
C ALA A 102 40.12 3.63 -6.04
N GLU A 103 39.96 2.49 -5.36
CA GLU A 103 38.80 2.16 -4.53
C GLU A 103 38.47 3.26 -3.49
N ASN A 104 39.50 3.87 -2.91
CA ASN A 104 39.34 4.95 -1.95
C ASN A 104 38.95 6.30 -2.58
N GLU A 105 39.21 6.54 -3.87
CA GLU A 105 38.89 7.82 -4.50
C GLU A 105 37.38 8.01 -4.65
N LEU A 106 36.65 6.94 -5.01
CA LEU A 106 35.19 6.97 -5.07
C LEU A 106 34.56 7.05 -3.69
N PHE A 107 35.09 6.31 -2.72
CA PHE A 107 34.65 6.41 -1.34
C PHE A 107 34.82 7.83 -0.80
N ASN A 108 35.98 8.45 -1.02
CA ASN A 108 36.23 9.83 -0.62
C ASN A 108 35.27 10.79 -1.31
N LEU A 109 34.94 10.57 -2.60
CA LEU A 109 33.93 11.37 -3.28
C LEU A 109 32.53 11.19 -2.66
N ALA A 110 32.15 9.98 -2.27
CA ALA A 110 30.89 9.73 -1.56
C ALA A 110 30.80 10.51 -0.24
N VAL A 111 31.88 10.50 0.55
CA VAL A 111 31.99 11.27 1.80
C VAL A 111 31.86 12.78 1.52
N ILE A 112 32.54 13.30 0.49
CA ILE A 112 32.44 14.70 0.08
C ILE A 112 31.02 15.05 -0.34
N LEU A 113 30.38 14.23 -1.17
CA LEU A 113 29.01 14.49 -1.62
C LEU A 113 28.03 14.47 -0.45
N LYS A 114 28.21 13.56 0.51
CA LYS A 114 27.43 13.56 1.75
C LYS A 114 27.60 14.85 2.54
N SER A 115 28.83 15.28 2.81
CA SER A 115 29.09 16.43 3.69
C SER A 115 28.82 17.78 3.01
N GLU A 116 29.12 17.88 1.72
CA GLU A 116 29.02 19.12 0.96
C GLU A 116 27.72 19.28 0.19
N ALA A 117 26.93 18.20 0.04
CA ALA A 117 25.58 18.28 -0.52
C ALA A 117 24.50 17.91 0.52
N ASP A 118 24.41 16.65 0.93
CA ASP A 118 23.28 16.15 1.72
C ASP A 118 23.18 16.81 3.10
N ASP A 119 24.28 16.89 3.86
CA ASP A 119 24.32 17.52 5.19
C ASP A 119 24.01 19.03 5.13
N LYS A 120 24.20 19.64 3.96
CA LYS A 120 23.87 21.05 3.68
C LYS A 120 22.52 21.23 3.00
N SER A 121 21.74 20.14 2.84
CA SER A 121 20.44 20.14 2.16
C SER A 121 20.49 20.68 0.72
N ILE A 122 21.60 20.43 0.02
CA ILE A 122 21.76 20.74 -1.40
C ILE A 122 21.32 19.49 -2.17
N TRP A 123 20.07 19.51 -2.61
CA TRP A 123 19.42 18.40 -3.32
C TRP A 123 19.33 18.68 -4.80
N ASP A 124 19.53 17.63 -5.63
CA ASP A 124 19.31 17.66 -7.08
C ASP A 124 19.96 18.87 -7.76
N ALA A 125 21.20 19.16 -7.36
CA ALA A 125 21.89 20.39 -7.71
C ALA A 125 22.97 20.16 -8.76
N SER A 126 23.27 21.20 -9.53
CA SER A 126 24.45 21.24 -10.39
C SER A 126 25.71 20.83 -9.61
N ILE A 127 26.52 19.95 -10.17
CA ILE A 127 27.82 19.55 -9.59
C ILE A 127 28.75 20.75 -9.38
N CYS A 128 28.53 21.85 -10.12
CA CYS A 128 29.31 23.08 -9.98
C CYS A 128 28.94 23.89 -8.73
N LYS A 129 27.78 23.62 -8.11
CA LYS A 129 27.34 24.26 -6.86
C LYS A 129 27.85 23.52 -5.61
N ILE A 130 28.42 22.32 -5.78
CA ILE A 130 28.93 21.49 -4.69
C ILE A 130 30.43 21.69 -4.57
N ASN A 131 30.90 22.08 -3.39
CA ASN A 131 32.32 22.32 -3.15
C ASN A 131 33.07 21.01 -2.96
N THR A 132 33.61 20.46 -4.04
CA THR A 132 34.21 19.12 -4.06
C THR A 132 35.73 19.10 -3.96
N ASP A 133 36.37 20.26 -3.88
CA ASP A 133 37.83 20.42 -3.71
C ASP A 133 38.18 20.64 -2.23
N VAL A 134 37.60 19.82 -1.35
CA VAL A 134 37.81 19.88 0.11
C VAL A 134 38.59 18.66 0.59
N GLU A 135 39.35 18.84 1.66
CA GLU A 135 39.94 17.71 2.38
C GLU A 135 38.88 17.13 3.32
N ILE A 136 38.63 15.83 3.22
CA ILE A 136 37.77 15.10 4.15
C ILE A 136 38.46 14.93 5.50
N THR A 137 37.71 15.15 6.57
CA THR A 137 38.16 14.91 7.93
C THR A 137 37.99 13.45 8.30
N LYS A 138 38.74 12.98 9.31
CA LYS A 138 38.54 11.64 9.86
C LYS A 138 37.14 11.46 10.46
N GLU A 139 36.57 12.53 11.01
CA GLU A 139 35.23 12.51 11.59
C GLU A 139 34.16 12.26 10.52
N GLU A 140 34.24 12.92 9.36
CA GLU A 140 33.32 12.69 8.24
C GLU A 140 33.44 11.26 7.69
N ILE A 141 34.65 10.73 7.56
CA ILE A 141 34.89 9.34 7.14
C ILE A 141 34.22 8.38 8.12
N THR A 142 34.49 8.52 9.42
CA THR A 142 33.91 7.65 10.45
C THR A 142 32.39 7.76 10.49
N LYS A 143 31.83 8.97 10.42
CA LYS A 143 30.36 9.17 10.37
C LYS A 143 29.74 8.46 9.17
N PHE A 144 30.36 8.55 8.00
CA PHE A 144 29.87 7.87 6.79
C PHE A 144 29.98 6.35 6.91
N GLN A 145 31.08 5.81 7.47
CA GLN A 145 31.24 4.37 7.70
C GLN A 145 30.25 3.82 8.71
N ASP A 146 30.07 4.54 9.83
CA ASP A 146 29.16 4.14 10.90
C ASP A 146 27.69 4.15 10.46
N SER A 147 27.35 4.81 9.35
CA SER A 147 25.97 4.82 8.85
C SER A 147 25.55 3.55 8.12
N GLU A 148 26.51 2.71 7.70
CA GLU A 148 26.24 1.44 7.03
C GLU A 148 25.32 0.54 7.86
N GLN A 149 25.50 0.53 9.19
CA GLN A 149 24.69 -0.29 10.10
C GLN A 149 23.19 0.04 10.03
N TYR A 150 22.83 1.28 9.69
CA TYR A 150 21.43 1.69 9.54
C TYR A 150 20.84 1.27 8.18
N MET A 151 21.69 0.91 7.21
CA MET A 151 21.27 0.44 5.89
C MET A 151 21.12 -1.08 5.83
N GLU A 152 21.72 -1.81 6.78
CA GLU A 152 21.71 -3.28 6.82
C GLU A 152 20.31 -3.91 6.73
N PRO A 153 19.27 -3.40 7.44
CA PRO A 153 17.90 -3.92 7.27
C PRO A 153 17.42 -3.78 5.82
N THR A 154 17.69 -2.64 5.20
CA THR A 154 17.29 -2.38 3.81
C THR A 154 18.06 -3.26 2.83
N LYS A 155 19.37 -3.47 3.02
CA LYS A 155 20.15 -4.41 2.20
C LYS A 155 19.57 -5.83 2.27
N ASN A 156 19.23 -6.28 3.48
CA ASN A 156 18.64 -7.59 3.70
C ASN A 156 17.28 -7.73 3.00
N ARG A 157 16.42 -6.70 3.11
CA ARG A 157 15.13 -6.66 2.39
C ARG A 157 15.32 -6.68 0.88
N MET A 158 16.25 -5.90 0.33
CA MET A 158 16.54 -5.88 -1.11
C MET A 158 17.03 -7.23 -1.62
N LYS A 159 17.86 -7.94 -0.83
CA LYS A 159 18.25 -9.32 -1.14
C LYS A 159 17.04 -10.25 -1.15
N LEU A 160 16.16 -10.14 -0.15
CA LEU A 160 14.95 -10.95 -0.03
C LEU A 160 13.98 -10.73 -1.18
N LEU A 161 13.84 -9.50 -1.70
CA LEU A 161 12.98 -9.20 -2.85
C LEU A 161 13.30 -10.07 -4.07
N ASN A 162 14.58 -10.42 -4.27
CA ASN A 162 15.04 -11.25 -5.39
C ASN A 162 14.92 -12.76 -5.13
N GLN A 163 14.59 -13.17 -3.91
CA GLN A 163 14.39 -14.56 -3.55
C GLN A 163 12.95 -15.00 -3.85
N THR A 164 12.78 -16.30 -3.94
CA THR A 164 11.49 -16.97 -4.18
C THR A 164 10.69 -17.09 -2.88
N ALA A 165 9.37 -17.08 -3.01
CA ALA A 165 8.42 -17.28 -1.93
C ALA A 165 7.20 -18.08 -2.42
N TYR A 166 6.51 -18.71 -1.48
CA TYR A 166 5.24 -19.37 -1.74
C TYR A 166 4.10 -18.37 -1.59
N LEU A 167 3.22 -18.31 -2.58
CA LEU A 167 2.07 -17.42 -2.59
C LEU A 167 0.78 -18.22 -2.76
N SER A 168 -0.18 -18.04 -1.85
CA SER A 168 -1.52 -18.58 -2.02
C SER A 168 -2.20 -17.99 -3.25
N LYS A 169 -2.72 -18.84 -4.14
CA LYS A 169 -3.46 -18.39 -5.32
C LYS A 169 -4.72 -17.59 -5.00
N LYS A 170 -5.29 -17.70 -3.80
CA LYS A 170 -6.40 -16.84 -3.36
C LYS A 170 -6.04 -15.35 -3.43
N ILE A 171 -4.80 -14.99 -3.12
CA ILE A 171 -4.33 -13.60 -3.24
C ILE A 171 -4.48 -13.11 -4.70
N LEU A 172 -4.08 -13.94 -5.66
CA LEU A 172 -4.12 -13.61 -7.08
C LEU A 172 -5.53 -13.68 -7.67
N GLU A 173 -6.28 -14.73 -7.34
CA GLU A 173 -7.60 -15.04 -7.93
C GLU A 173 -8.71 -14.17 -7.34
N GLU A 174 -8.65 -13.90 -6.03
CA GLU A 174 -9.62 -13.06 -5.33
C GLU A 174 -9.16 -11.61 -5.19
N GLY A 175 -7.98 -11.24 -5.73
CA GLY A 175 -7.43 -9.89 -5.66
C GLY A 175 -7.26 -9.37 -4.24
N ARG A 176 -6.82 -10.23 -3.33
CA ARG A 176 -6.67 -9.91 -1.90
C ARG A 176 -5.26 -9.41 -1.59
N ARG A 177 -5.13 -8.73 -0.45
CA ARG A 177 -3.86 -8.46 0.21
C ARG A 177 -3.43 -9.66 1.06
N VAL A 178 -2.17 -9.67 1.49
CA VAL A 178 -1.64 -10.66 2.42
C VAL A 178 -2.30 -10.47 3.77
N GLY A 179 -3.04 -11.48 4.25
CA GLY A 179 -3.65 -11.48 5.57
C GLY A 179 -2.84 -12.28 6.61
N TYR A 180 -2.11 -13.30 6.15
CA TYR A 180 -1.23 -14.11 6.98
C TYR A 180 0.07 -14.38 6.24
N MET A 181 1.19 -14.31 6.94
CA MET A 181 2.48 -14.70 6.37
C MET A 181 3.36 -15.32 7.44
N TYR A 182 4.16 -16.30 7.03
CA TYR A 182 5.09 -16.97 7.92
C TYR A 182 6.39 -17.30 7.20
N ARG A 183 7.44 -17.46 7.99
CA ARG A 183 8.79 -17.71 7.50
C ARG A 183 9.35 -19.02 8.05
N ASP A 184 9.55 -19.98 7.16
CA ASP A 184 10.20 -21.26 7.45
C ASP A 184 11.69 -21.24 7.09
N GLU A 185 12.37 -22.35 7.41
CA GLU A 185 13.74 -22.59 6.98
C GLU A 185 13.80 -22.66 5.44
N PRO A 186 14.64 -21.84 4.78
CA PRO A 186 14.80 -21.88 3.34
C PRO A 186 15.27 -23.24 2.83
N GLU A 187 14.65 -23.75 1.76
CA GLU A 187 15.05 -25.01 1.11
C GLU A 187 16.40 -24.89 0.39
N ASN A 188 16.75 -23.68 -0.07
CA ASN A 188 18.00 -23.38 -0.76
C ASN A 188 18.31 -21.87 -0.70
N GLU A 189 19.46 -21.45 -1.25
CA GLU A 189 19.93 -20.06 -1.22
C GLU A 189 18.99 -19.06 -1.93
N ASN A 190 18.17 -19.52 -2.87
CA ASN A 190 17.20 -18.70 -3.59
C ASN A 190 15.81 -18.72 -2.96
N ASP A 191 15.58 -19.56 -1.95
CA ASP A 191 14.34 -19.56 -1.18
C ASP A 191 14.44 -18.51 -0.06
N SER A 192 13.41 -17.67 0.06
CA SER A 192 13.35 -16.67 1.13
C SER A 192 12.89 -17.27 2.47
N GLY A 193 12.25 -18.44 2.40
CA GLY A 193 11.51 -19.07 3.49
C GLY A 193 10.11 -18.50 3.68
N TRP A 194 9.72 -17.44 2.96
CA TRP A 194 8.41 -16.82 3.14
C TRP A 194 7.29 -17.58 2.42
N THR A 195 6.18 -17.71 3.13
CA THR A 195 4.88 -18.06 2.57
C THR A 195 3.89 -16.94 2.88
N PHE A 196 3.13 -16.53 1.86
CA PHE A 196 2.14 -15.47 1.94
C PHE A 196 0.74 -16.00 1.59
N CYS A 197 -0.22 -15.74 2.48
CA CYS A 197 -1.58 -16.25 2.44
C CYS A 197 -2.61 -15.12 2.58
N ALA A 198 -3.81 -15.33 2.06
CA ALA A 198 -4.93 -14.41 2.25
C ALA A 198 -5.45 -14.41 3.70
N GLY A 199 -5.23 -15.50 4.44
CA GLY A 199 -5.62 -15.66 5.85
C GLY A 199 -6.93 -16.41 6.07
N ASN A 200 -7.62 -16.82 5.00
CA ASN A 200 -8.86 -17.60 5.03
C ASN A 200 -8.72 -18.96 4.31
N GLU A 201 -7.51 -19.43 4.09
CA GLU A 201 -7.23 -20.78 3.61
C GLU A 201 -7.57 -21.81 4.69
N ASP A 202 -8.26 -22.89 4.29
CA ASP A 202 -8.46 -24.04 5.17
C ASP A 202 -7.33 -25.06 4.99
N ASN A 203 -7.31 -26.07 5.87
CA ASN A 203 -6.29 -27.12 5.83
C ASN A 203 -6.32 -27.91 4.52
N GLU A 204 -7.48 -28.09 3.88
CA GLU A 204 -7.55 -28.83 2.62
C GLU A 204 -6.89 -28.04 1.50
N TYR A 205 -7.17 -26.73 1.44
CA TYR A 205 -6.59 -25.79 0.50
C TYR A 205 -5.06 -25.72 0.63
N CYS A 206 -4.55 -25.52 1.85
CA CYS A 206 -3.10 -25.42 2.11
C CYS A 206 -2.34 -26.72 1.79
N ASN A 207 -3.01 -27.88 1.85
CA ASN A 207 -2.38 -29.17 1.58
C ASN A 207 -2.31 -29.53 0.08
N ASP A 208 -2.98 -28.79 -0.81
CA ASP A 208 -2.85 -28.98 -2.26
C ASP A 208 -1.84 -28.00 -2.85
N TYR A 209 -0.68 -28.51 -3.25
CA TYR A 209 0.39 -27.71 -3.87
C TYR A 209 -0.06 -26.95 -5.13
N LYS A 210 -1.15 -27.36 -5.79
CA LYS A 210 -1.69 -26.64 -6.96
C LYS A 210 -2.28 -25.27 -6.61
N ASN A 211 -2.61 -25.06 -5.34
CA ASN A 211 -3.14 -23.82 -4.78
C ASN A 211 -2.05 -22.82 -4.39
N ILE A 212 -0.79 -23.22 -4.50
CA ILE A 212 0.38 -22.40 -4.22
C ILE A 212 1.06 -22.05 -5.55
N GLU A 213 1.43 -20.78 -5.70
CA GLU A 213 2.23 -20.26 -6.79
C GLU A 213 3.63 -19.92 -6.26
N LEU A 214 4.65 -20.15 -7.08
CA LEU A 214 6.04 -19.82 -6.74
C LEU A 214 6.40 -18.50 -7.42
N VAL A 215 6.63 -17.46 -6.62
CA VAL A 215 6.85 -16.09 -7.10
C VAL A 215 8.08 -15.48 -6.45
N SER A 216 8.60 -14.37 -6.97
CA SER A 216 9.57 -13.57 -6.22
C SER A 216 8.88 -12.80 -5.08
N VAL A 217 9.60 -12.54 -3.98
CA VAL A 217 9.10 -11.65 -2.92
C VAL A 217 8.82 -10.25 -3.47
N GLN A 218 9.54 -9.82 -4.51
CA GLN A 218 9.25 -8.59 -5.24
C GLN A 218 7.84 -8.55 -5.84
N GLU A 219 7.38 -9.66 -6.45
CA GLU A 219 6.00 -9.74 -6.97
C GLU A 219 4.98 -9.61 -5.84
N VAL A 220 5.21 -10.23 -4.69
CA VAL A 220 4.34 -10.09 -3.53
C VAL A 220 4.35 -8.64 -3.01
N TYR A 221 5.51 -7.99 -2.94
CA TYR A 221 5.62 -6.58 -2.56
C TYR A 221 4.88 -5.64 -3.52
N GLN A 222 4.81 -5.97 -4.82
CA GLN A 222 4.01 -5.21 -5.79
C GLN A 222 2.50 -5.37 -5.56
N ILE A 223 2.07 -6.54 -5.10
CA ILE A 223 0.67 -6.81 -4.72
C ILE A 223 0.35 -6.09 -3.39
N ASP A 224 1.26 -6.17 -2.43
CA ASP A 224 1.05 -5.71 -1.06
C ASP A 224 2.32 -5.04 -0.49
N PRO A 225 2.47 -3.71 -0.66
CA PRO A 225 3.66 -2.99 -0.21
C PRO A 225 3.90 -3.02 1.30
N ASP A 226 2.87 -3.32 2.10
CA ASP A 226 2.94 -3.26 3.56
C ASP A 226 3.87 -4.34 4.13
N ILE A 227 4.11 -5.42 3.39
CA ILE A 227 5.03 -6.50 3.80
C ILE A 227 6.48 -6.01 3.96
N TRP A 228 6.85 -4.90 3.29
CA TRP A 228 8.22 -4.38 3.27
C TRP A 228 8.84 -4.24 4.66
N ASN A 229 8.04 -3.82 5.65
CA ASN A 229 8.52 -3.59 7.00
C ASN A 229 8.78 -4.88 7.80
N TYR A 230 8.42 -6.03 7.24
CA TYR A 230 8.36 -7.30 7.95
C TYR A 230 9.14 -8.44 7.29
N ILE A 231 9.49 -8.34 6.00
CA ILE A 231 10.15 -9.45 5.28
C ILE A 231 11.53 -9.81 5.84
N ASP A 232 12.21 -8.92 6.56
CA ASP A 232 13.49 -9.19 7.22
C ASP A 232 13.36 -9.86 8.60
N ASN A 233 12.15 -10.15 9.07
CA ASN A 233 11.93 -10.91 10.30
C ASN A 233 12.57 -12.30 10.24
N PRO A 234 13.07 -12.84 11.37
CA PRO A 234 13.80 -14.11 11.41
C PRO A 234 12.93 -15.30 11.02
N VAL A 235 13.59 -16.40 10.64
CA VAL A 235 12.93 -17.71 10.47
C VAL A 235 12.20 -18.10 11.77
N GLY A 236 11.02 -18.71 11.62
CA GLY A 236 10.07 -19.01 12.68
C GLY A 236 9.08 -17.88 13.00
N THR A 237 9.09 -16.81 12.21
CA THR A 237 8.12 -15.70 12.37
C THR A 237 6.78 -16.06 11.71
N GLU A 238 5.69 -15.80 12.42
CA GLU A 238 4.31 -15.87 11.92
C GLU A 238 3.64 -14.51 12.20
N LEU A 239 2.98 -13.94 11.19
CA LEU A 239 2.39 -12.60 11.24
C LEU A 239 0.96 -12.63 10.71
N ILE A 240 0.06 -11.95 11.42
CA ILE A 240 -1.30 -11.66 10.97
C ILE A 240 -1.46 -10.17 10.67
N ARG A 241 -2.21 -9.84 9.62
CA ARG A 241 -2.65 -8.47 9.37
C ARG A 241 -3.69 -8.08 10.42
N ILE A 242 -3.56 -6.90 10.99
CA ILE A 242 -4.47 -6.39 12.04
C ILE A 242 -5.19 -5.10 11.64
N SER A 243 -4.74 -4.46 10.56
CA SER A 243 -5.36 -3.26 10.00
C SER A 243 -5.00 -3.15 8.51
N SER A 244 -5.45 -2.07 7.87
CA SER A 244 -5.20 -1.79 6.45
C SER A 244 -3.73 -1.80 6.04
N ASN A 245 -2.81 -1.58 6.98
CA ASN A 245 -1.40 -1.38 6.70
C ASN A 245 -0.44 -1.97 7.75
N GLU A 246 -0.95 -2.68 8.75
CA GLU A 246 -0.12 -3.19 9.85
C GLU A 246 -0.28 -4.70 10.04
N PHE A 247 0.84 -5.34 10.33
CA PHE A 247 0.96 -6.72 10.79
C PHE A 247 1.49 -6.78 12.21
N GLU A 248 1.13 -7.84 12.93
CA GLU A 248 1.73 -8.19 14.22
C GLU A 248 2.02 -9.69 14.31
N ILE A 249 2.87 -10.08 15.27
CA ILE A 249 3.18 -11.49 15.55
C ILE A 249 1.92 -12.22 15.98
N ASP A 250 1.62 -13.34 15.32
CA ASP A 250 0.46 -14.15 15.64
C ASP A 250 0.63 -14.83 17.01
N LYS A 251 -0.21 -14.43 17.98
CA LYS A 251 -0.29 -15.07 19.31
C LYS A 251 -1.50 -15.99 19.43
N ARG A 252 -2.24 -16.20 18.34
CA ARG A 252 -3.46 -17.02 18.25
C ARG A 252 -4.60 -16.51 19.12
N ASP A 253 -4.64 -15.20 19.34
CA ASP A 253 -5.63 -14.49 20.17
C ASP A 253 -6.47 -13.47 19.40
N LYS A 254 -6.16 -13.23 18.12
CA LYS A 254 -6.89 -12.30 17.25
C LYS A 254 -7.25 -12.94 15.92
N GLU A 255 -8.27 -12.37 15.29
CA GLU A 255 -8.64 -12.70 13.92
C GLU A 255 -7.79 -11.90 12.93
N ILE A 256 -7.58 -12.47 11.74
CA ILE A 256 -6.89 -11.80 10.66
C ILE A 256 -7.80 -10.70 10.10
N PHE A 257 -7.27 -9.49 10.01
CA PHE A 257 -7.94 -8.37 9.37
C PHE A 257 -8.05 -8.63 7.87
N MET A 258 -9.28 -8.56 7.36
CA MET A 258 -9.61 -8.79 5.96
C MET A 258 -10.20 -7.53 5.35
N GLU A 259 -9.72 -7.15 4.17
CA GLU A 259 -10.31 -6.08 3.35
C GLU A 259 -11.08 -6.69 2.17
N LEU A 260 -12.23 -6.08 1.83
CA LEU A 260 -12.90 -6.36 0.58
C LEU A 260 -12.01 -5.80 -0.53
N ASN A 261 -11.71 -6.58 -1.57
CA ASN A 261 -10.98 -6.02 -2.70
C ASN A 261 -11.79 -4.86 -3.30
N ASP A 262 -11.09 -3.81 -3.78
CA ASP A 262 -11.72 -2.56 -4.23
C ASP A 262 -12.81 -2.79 -5.28
N LYS A 263 -12.57 -3.73 -6.20
CA LYS A 263 -13.50 -4.06 -7.28
C LYS A 263 -14.80 -4.67 -6.76
N MET A 264 -14.71 -5.59 -5.80
CA MET A 264 -15.85 -6.22 -5.16
C MET A 264 -16.60 -5.21 -4.31
N TYR A 265 -15.89 -4.35 -3.57
CA TYR A 265 -16.53 -3.29 -2.79
C TYR A 265 -17.27 -2.29 -3.70
N ASP A 266 -16.68 -1.91 -4.84
CA ASP A 266 -17.33 -1.08 -5.86
C ASP A 266 -18.56 -1.77 -6.46
N GLU A 267 -18.49 -3.06 -6.75
CA GLU A 267 -19.62 -3.85 -7.25
C GLU A 267 -20.77 -3.91 -6.23
N ILE A 268 -20.46 -4.20 -4.96
CA ILE A 268 -21.43 -4.19 -3.87
C ILE A 268 -22.08 -2.80 -3.76
N LYS A 269 -21.29 -1.72 -3.83
CA LYS A 269 -21.82 -0.34 -3.81
C LYS A 269 -22.74 -0.05 -4.98
N GLN A 270 -22.40 -0.47 -6.20
CA GLN A 270 -23.23 -0.25 -7.38
C GLN A 270 -24.57 -0.98 -7.29
N ILE A 271 -24.54 -2.26 -6.88
CA ILE A 271 -25.76 -3.05 -6.68
C ILE A 271 -26.62 -2.43 -5.58
N SER A 272 -26.01 -1.99 -4.48
CA SER A 272 -26.72 -1.38 -3.35
C SER A 272 -27.31 -0.02 -3.71
N ALA A 273 -26.61 0.80 -4.51
CA ALA A 273 -27.14 2.06 -5.03
C ALA A 273 -28.39 1.82 -5.90
N ARG A 274 -28.37 0.79 -6.75
CA ARG A 274 -29.56 0.39 -7.52
C ARG A 274 -30.69 -0.10 -6.61
N GLY A 275 -30.38 -0.85 -5.55
CA GLY A 275 -31.33 -1.24 -4.51
C GLY A 275 -32.00 -0.02 -3.87
N ASN A 276 -31.21 1.01 -3.53
CA ASN A 276 -31.72 2.27 -2.97
C ASN A 276 -32.64 3.01 -3.96
N GLU A 277 -32.27 3.14 -5.23
CA GLU A 277 -33.13 3.77 -6.26
C GLU A 277 -34.47 3.04 -6.43
N LEU A 278 -34.46 1.70 -6.36
CA LEU A 278 -35.67 0.88 -6.40
C LEU A 278 -36.52 1.09 -5.14
N ALA A 279 -35.89 1.17 -3.96
CA ALA A 279 -36.58 1.44 -2.70
C ALA A 279 -37.25 2.83 -2.69
N ASP A 280 -36.54 3.87 -3.15
CA ASP A 280 -37.04 5.24 -3.24
C ASP A 280 -38.24 5.36 -4.19
N THR A 281 -38.32 4.49 -5.19
CA THR A 281 -39.44 4.42 -6.14
C THR A 281 -40.54 3.44 -5.73
N GLY A 282 -40.43 2.83 -4.54
CA GLY A 282 -41.43 1.92 -3.97
C GLY A 282 -41.37 0.48 -4.48
N HIS A 283 -40.36 0.10 -5.26
CA HIS A 283 -40.15 -1.25 -5.78
C HIS A 283 -39.42 -2.14 -4.75
N TYR A 284 -40.01 -2.28 -3.55
CA TYR A 284 -39.33 -2.89 -2.39
C TYR A 284 -38.89 -4.34 -2.60
N GLN A 285 -39.67 -5.14 -3.32
CA GLN A 285 -39.29 -6.54 -3.61
C GLN A 285 -38.08 -6.63 -4.56
N GLU A 286 -37.97 -5.71 -5.51
CA GLU A 286 -36.84 -5.64 -6.43
C GLU A 286 -35.59 -5.11 -5.71
N ALA A 287 -35.76 -4.08 -4.87
CA ALA A 287 -34.71 -3.56 -4.00
C ALA A 287 -34.15 -4.66 -3.07
N LEU A 288 -35.04 -5.42 -2.42
CA LEU A 288 -34.66 -6.56 -1.57
C LEU A 288 -33.80 -7.58 -2.33
N ASN A 289 -34.14 -7.86 -3.59
CA ASN A 289 -33.36 -8.79 -4.41
C ASN A 289 -31.97 -8.23 -4.73
N GLU A 290 -31.84 -6.94 -5.00
CA GLU A 290 -30.52 -6.31 -5.22
C GLU A 290 -29.67 -6.34 -3.95
N PHE A 291 -30.22 -5.98 -2.77
CA PHE A 291 -29.44 -6.05 -1.53
C PHE A 291 -29.03 -7.49 -1.16
N LYS A 292 -29.88 -8.49 -1.41
CA LYS A 292 -29.51 -9.90 -1.22
C LYS A 292 -28.37 -10.33 -2.15
N LYS A 293 -28.39 -9.90 -3.42
CA LYS A 293 -27.25 -10.13 -4.34
C LYS A 293 -25.97 -9.47 -3.83
N ALA A 294 -26.04 -8.24 -3.35
CA ALA A 294 -24.88 -7.56 -2.79
C ALA A 294 -24.34 -8.29 -1.55
N LEU A 295 -25.22 -8.85 -0.71
CA LEU A 295 -24.84 -9.64 0.46
C LEU A 295 -24.20 -10.99 0.08
N GLU A 296 -24.64 -11.61 -1.02
CA GLU A 296 -24.04 -12.85 -1.56
C GLU A 296 -22.61 -12.64 -2.09
N LEU A 297 -22.23 -11.41 -2.45
CA LEU A 297 -20.86 -11.09 -2.84
C LEU A 297 -19.91 -11.03 -1.65
N LEU A 298 -20.42 -10.84 -0.43
CA LEU A 298 -19.55 -10.77 0.75
C LEU A 298 -18.93 -12.15 1.05
N PRO A 299 -17.59 -12.22 1.22
CA PRO A 299 -16.95 -13.46 1.57
C PRO A 299 -17.43 -13.98 2.93
N GLN A 300 -17.42 -15.30 3.12
CA GLN A 300 -17.71 -15.88 4.42
C GLN A 300 -16.50 -15.74 5.37
N PRO A 301 -16.71 -15.49 6.67
CA PRO A 301 -18.02 -15.25 7.30
C PRO A 301 -18.52 -13.82 7.10
N VAL A 302 -19.78 -13.66 6.67
CA VAL A 302 -20.36 -12.36 6.28
C VAL A 302 -20.28 -11.30 7.39
N TYR A 303 -20.44 -11.72 8.65
CA TYR A 303 -20.49 -10.81 9.80
C TYR A 303 -19.16 -10.12 10.15
N MET A 304 -18.06 -10.41 9.43
CA MET A 304 -16.78 -9.71 9.61
C MET A 304 -16.71 -8.40 8.82
N TRP A 305 -17.58 -8.20 7.84
CA TRP A 305 -17.49 -7.06 6.92
C TRP A 305 -18.35 -5.90 7.40
N GLU A 306 -17.80 -4.69 7.43
CA GLU A 306 -18.57 -3.45 7.65
C GLU A 306 -19.74 -3.35 6.67
N ALA A 307 -19.51 -3.78 5.43
CA ALA A 307 -20.52 -3.88 4.39
C ALA A 307 -21.75 -4.71 4.78
N ALA A 308 -21.57 -5.74 5.61
CA ALA A 308 -22.68 -6.56 6.07
C ALA A 308 -23.66 -5.76 6.93
N THR A 309 -23.17 -4.82 7.74
CA THR A 309 -24.02 -4.02 8.64
C THR A 309 -25.06 -3.24 7.86
N TRP A 310 -24.63 -2.41 6.90
CA TRP A 310 -25.57 -1.60 6.11
C TRP A 310 -26.36 -2.43 5.09
N LEU A 311 -25.85 -3.56 4.59
CA LEU A 311 -26.63 -4.47 3.75
C LEU A 311 -27.75 -5.18 4.52
N TYR A 312 -27.47 -5.72 5.70
CA TYR A 312 -28.50 -6.36 6.53
C TYR A 312 -29.54 -5.34 7.01
N VAL A 313 -29.14 -4.11 7.31
CA VAL A 313 -30.06 -3.00 7.56
C VAL A 313 -30.96 -2.77 6.34
N SER A 314 -30.38 -2.62 5.15
CA SER A 314 -31.14 -2.39 3.92
C SER A 314 -32.11 -3.54 3.60
N VAL A 315 -31.69 -4.79 3.80
CA VAL A 315 -32.55 -5.98 3.67
C VAL A 315 -33.70 -5.96 4.70
N GLY A 316 -33.38 -5.64 5.96
CA GLY A 316 -34.36 -5.50 7.03
C GLY A 316 -35.40 -4.42 6.72
N ASP A 317 -34.96 -3.30 6.15
CA ASP A 317 -35.81 -2.19 5.73
C ASP A 317 -36.79 -2.60 4.65
N MET A 318 -36.32 -3.33 3.64
CA MET A 318 -37.20 -3.77 2.57
C MET A 318 -38.24 -4.78 3.07
N HIS A 319 -37.84 -5.72 3.94
CA HIS A 319 -38.80 -6.62 4.58
C HIS A 319 -39.81 -5.86 5.45
N PHE A 320 -39.39 -4.80 6.15
CA PHE A 320 -40.28 -3.95 6.93
C PHE A 320 -41.33 -3.25 6.06
N GLN A 321 -40.92 -2.65 4.94
CA GLN A 321 -41.81 -1.99 3.98
C GLN A 321 -42.80 -2.97 3.33
N LEU A 322 -42.42 -4.24 3.20
CA LEU A 322 -43.28 -5.32 2.71
C LEU A 322 -44.23 -5.87 3.80
N ASN A 323 -44.11 -5.40 5.05
CA ASN A 323 -44.81 -5.89 6.26
C ASN A 323 -44.42 -7.32 6.67
N ASP A 324 -43.24 -7.78 6.27
CA ASP A 324 -42.66 -9.07 6.63
C ASP A 324 -41.80 -8.92 7.90
N TYR A 325 -42.45 -8.56 9.02
CA TYR A 325 -41.76 -8.13 10.23
C TYR A 325 -40.85 -9.19 10.89
N SER A 326 -41.12 -10.49 10.67
CA SER A 326 -40.26 -11.57 11.17
C SER A 326 -38.92 -11.60 10.45
N ASP A 327 -38.94 -11.57 9.11
CA ASP A 327 -37.72 -11.58 8.30
C ASP A 327 -36.94 -10.27 8.45
N SER A 328 -37.67 -9.17 8.64
CA SER A 328 -37.11 -7.86 8.97
C SER A 328 -36.33 -7.91 10.28
N LEU A 329 -36.95 -8.45 11.34
CA LEU A 329 -36.30 -8.64 12.65
C LEU A 329 -35.04 -9.51 12.53
N ASP A 330 -35.12 -10.64 11.84
CA ASP A 330 -33.97 -11.54 11.67
C ASP A 330 -32.79 -10.82 11.00
N SER A 331 -33.08 -9.99 9.99
CA SER A 331 -32.06 -9.21 9.28
C SER A 331 -31.40 -8.17 10.18
N PHE A 332 -32.17 -7.39 10.96
CA PHE A 332 -31.57 -6.44 11.90
C PHE A 332 -30.78 -7.11 13.02
N LEU A 333 -31.20 -8.29 13.48
CA LEU A 333 -30.43 -9.08 14.45
C LEU A 333 -29.12 -9.62 13.84
N GLN A 334 -29.04 -9.85 12.53
CA GLN A 334 -27.75 -10.09 11.87
C GLN A 334 -26.91 -8.81 11.80
N ALA A 335 -27.51 -7.67 11.43
CA ALA A 335 -26.81 -6.38 11.41
C ALA A 335 -26.19 -6.05 12.78
N GLN A 336 -26.91 -6.33 13.88
CA GLN A 336 -26.41 -6.12 15.25
C GLN A 336 -25.15 -6.94 15.60
N LYS A 337 -24.92 -8.07 14.91
CA LYS A 337 -23.71 -8.91 15.08
C LYS A 337 -22.53 -8.47 14.23
N CYS A 338 -22.76 -7.59 13.24
CA CYS A 338 -21.74 -7.12 12.30
C CYS A 338 -20.98 -5.91 12.89
N PRO A 339 -19.85 -5.48 12.28
CA PRO A 339 -19.04 -4.37 12.79
C PRO A 339 -19.87 -3.10 12.94
N ASP A 340 -19.67 -2.39 14.05
CA ASP A 340 -20.42 -1.17 14.43
C ASP A 340 -21.95 -1.33 14.54
N GLY A 341 -22.47 -2.57 14.46
CA GLY A 341 -23.90 -2.85 14.59
C GLY A 341 -24.37 -2.94 16.05
N LEU A 342 -23.53 -3.47 16.94
CA LEU A 342 -23.88 -3.61 18.35
C LEU A 342 -23.96 -2.24 19.03
N GLY A 343 -25.14 -1.90 19.56
CA GLY A 343 -25.37 -0.61 20.21
C GLY A 343 -25.58 0.56 19.24
N ASN A 344 -25.73 0.29 17.95
CA ASN A 344 -26.15 1.30 16.98
C ASN A 344 -27.61 1.73 17.27
N PRO A 345 -27.87 3.01 17.58
CA PRO A 345 -29.20 3.48 18.01
C PRO A 345 -30.27 3.28 16.93
N PHE A 346 -29.92 3.51 15.66
CA PHE A 346 -30.82 3.30 14.53
C PHE A 346 -31.24 1.82 14.41
N ILE A 347 -30.28 0.88 14.47
CA ILE A 347 -30.59 -0.56 14.44
C ILE A 347 -31.49 -0.94 15.63
N CYS A 348 -31.25 -0.36 16.81
CA CYS A 348 -32.09 -0.58 17.99
C CYS A 348 -33.53 -0.09 17.77
N VAL A 349 -33.74 1.08 17.14
CA VAL A 349 -35.09 1.53 16.75
C VAL A 349 -35.76 0.50 15.86
N ARG A 350 -35.11 0.07 14.77
CA ARG A 350 -35.71 -0.85 13.80
C ARG A 350 -36.04 -2.23 14.37
N ILE A 351 -35.19 -2.76 15.26
CA ILE A 351 -35.51 -3.99 16.01
C ILE A 351 -36.74 -3.79 16.91
N GLY A 352 -36.81 -2.65 17.61
CA GLY A 352 -37.93 -2.31 18.47
C GLY A 352 -39.25 -2.15 17.71
N GLU A 353 -39.21 -1.51 16.53
CA GLU A 353 -40.36 -1.42 15.59
C GLU A 353 -40.84 -2.81 15.17
N CYS A 354 -39.93 -3.70 14.78
CA CYS A 354 -40.29 -5.07 14.40
C CYS A 354 -40.95 -5.82 15.55
N PHE A 355 -40.40 -5.73 16.77
CA PHE A 355 -41.02 -6.36 17.93
C PHE A 355 -42.40 -5.78 18.24
N PHE A 356 -42.61 -4.47 18.04
CA PHE A 356 -43.90 -3.83 18.21
C PHE A 356 -44.93 -4.39 17.23
N GLU A 357 -44.60 -4.46 15.95
CA GLU A 357 -45.49 -4.99 14.90
C GLU A 357 -45.78 -6.48 15.09
N LEU A 358 -44.82 -7.24 15.62
CA LEU A 358 -45.00 -8.65 16.00
C LEU A 358 -45.78 -8.84 17.31
N GLY A 359 -46.18 -7.77 17.99
CA GLY A 359 -46.95 -7.81 19.23
C GLY A 359 -46.13 -8.09 20.50
N ASN A 360 -44.80 -8.16 20.41
CA ASN A 360 -43.90 -8.33 21.55
C ASN A 360 -43.56 -6.98 22.19
N MET A 361 -44.52 -6.44 22.93
CA MET A 361 -44.43 -5.10 23.53
C MET A 361 -43.31 -4.96 24.58
N GLU A 362 -42.91 -6.07 25.23
CA GLU A 362 -41.84 -6.06 26.23
C GLU A 362 -40.49 -5.81 25.56
N LYS A 363 -40.14 -6.61 24.54
CA LYS A 363 -38.90 -6.42 23.79
C LYS A 363 -38.88 -5.13 22.97
N ALA A 364 -40.04 -4.74 22.43
CA ALA A 364 -40.16 -3.45 21.74
C ALA A 364 -39.72 -2.30 22.66
N LYS A 365 -40.24 -2.25 23.90
CA LYS A 365 -39.84 -1.23 24.87
C LYS A 365 -38.34 -1.27 25.18
N GLU A 366 -37.77 -2.45 25.40
CA GLU A 366 -36.35 -2.60 25.71
C GLU A 366 -35.45 -1.97 24.64
N TYR A 367 -35.64 -2.35 23.38
CA TYR A 367 -34.83 -1.86 22.27
C TYR A 367 -35.08 -0.38 21.94
N LEU A 368 -36.34 0.07 21.96
CA LEU A 368 -36.66 1.48 21.73
C LEU A 368 -36.12 2.38 22.85
N MET A 369 -36.17 1.94 24.12
CA MET A 369 -35.56 2.66 25.23
C MET A 369 -34.03 2.70 25.10
N GLN A 370 -33.41 1.61 24.65
CA GLN A 370 -31.97 1.60 24.39
C GLN A 370 -31.58 2.68 23.36
N ALA A 371 -32.30 2.79 22.25
CA ALA A 371 -32.07 3.83 21.26
C ALA A 371 -32.25 5.24 21.83
N TYR A 372 -33.34 5.47 22.58
CA TYR A 372 -33.62 6.76 23.22
C TYR A 372 -32.54 7.17 24.23
N MET A 373 -32.00 6.24 25.01
CA MET A 373 -30.92 6.55 25.96
C MET A 373 -29.61 6.94 25.27
N LEU A 374 -29.40 6.51 24.03
CA LEU A 374 -28.18 6.80 23.27
C LEU A 374 -28.27 8.12 22.50
N GLU A 375 -29.40 8.40 21.85
CA GLU A 375 -29.54 9.56 20.94
C GLU A 375 -30.78 10.46 21.21
N GLY A 376 -31.56 10.17 22.24
CA GLY A 376 -32.72 10.98 22.62
C GLY A 376 -33.92 10.83 21.68
N GLU A 377 -34.77 11.85 21.61
CA GLU A 377 -35.98 11.83 20.78
C GLU A 377 -35.68 11.93 19.27
N GLU A 378 -34.55 12.52 18.89
CA GLU A 378 -34.19 12.79 17.50
C GLU A 378 -34.04 11.51 16.65
N ILE A 379 -33.66 10.38 17.26
CA ILE A 379 -33.52 9.10 16.56
C ILE A 379 -34.85 8.53 16.04
N PHE A 380 -35.98 9.09 16.47
CA PHE A 380 -37.34 8.67 16.08
C PHE A 380 -37.97 9.58 15.01
N LEU A 381 -37.25 10.57 14.47
CA LEU A 381 -37.83 11.59 13.56
C LEU A 381 -38.53 10.99 12.34
N ASP A 382 -37.99 9.92 11.78
CA ASP A 382 -38.52 9.25 10.59
C ASP A 382 -39.41 8.03 10.92
N ALA A 383 -39.55 7.70 12.22
CA ALA A 383 -40.33 6.57 12.69
C ALA A 383 -41.82 6.94 12.86
N ASP A 384 -42.71 5.95 12.80
CA ASP A 384 -44.11 6.17 13.16
C ASP A 384 -44.20 6.61 14.64
N PRO A 385 -44.90 7.72 14.97
CA PRO A 385 -45.01 8.24 16.34
C PRO A 385 -45.50 7.21 17.37
N LYS A 386 -46.19 6.15 16.94
CA LYS A 386 -46.65 5.08 17.84
C LYS A 386 -45.50 4.37 18.56
N TYR A 387 -44.31 4.28 17.95
CA TYR A 387 -43.16 3.61 18.56
C TYR A 387 -42.56 4.43 19.69
N LEU A 388 -42.35 5.74 19.48
CA LEU A 388 -41.91 6.65 20.54
C LEU A 388 -42.97 6.72 21.65
N ALA A 389 -44.25 6.80 21.30
CA ALA A 389 -45.35 6.83 22.27
C ALA A 389 -45.39 5.60 23.21
N LEU A 390 -44.86 4.44 22.78
CA LEU A 390 -44.75 3.25 23.63
C LEU A 390 -43.82 3.46 24.83
N ILE A 391 -42.76 4.25 24.64
CA ILE A 391 -41.70 4.45 25.64
C ILE A 391 -41.77 5.80 26.34
N LEU A 392 -42.46 6.81 25.79
CA LEU A 392 -42.64 8.13 26.42
C LEU A 392 -43.06 8.09 27.91
N PRO A 393 -43.94 7.17 28.38
CA PRO A 393 -44.30 7.10 29.80
C PRO A 393 -43.18 6.57 30.72
N LEU A 394 -42.08 6.07 30.16
CA LEU A 394 -40.99 5.39 30.86
C LEU A 394 -39.70 6.22 30.93
N VAL A 395 -39.63 7.35 30.22
CA VAL A 395 -38.45 8.20 30.06
C VAL A 395 -38.56 9.52 30.81
#